data_AF-A0A8P4K9T4-F1
#
_entry.id   AF-A0A8P4K9T4-F1
#
_cell.length_a   1.000
_cell.length_b   1.000
_cell.length_c   1.000
_cell.angle_alpha   90.00
_cell.angle_beta   90.00
_cell.angle_gamma   90.00
#
_symmetry.space_group_name_H-M   'P 1'
#
loop_
_entity.id
_entity.type
_entity.pdbx_description
1 polymer ?
#
loop_
_entity_poly.entity_id
_entity_poly.type
_entity_poly.pdbx_seq_one_letter_code
_entity_poly.pdbx_strand_id
1 'polypeptide(L)'
;MLPAQEAAKIYHTNYVRNARAVGVLWTVFTITFAVITVVVFIQPYWIGDSVHTPQAGYFGLFHYCIGNALTSELVCKGSALDFGSIPSGAFKTAMFFVGISMLLVVSSIVCFSLFFFCNAGSVYKICAWMQLASSTCMVIGCMIYPDGWDSEQVKRMCGQRTDKYTLGNCTVRWAYILAIISIMDSLILSMVAFSLGSRQDKLLPEDFQVEGKDNA
;
A
#
# COMPACT_ATOMS: atom_id res chain seq x y z
N MET A 1 -23.01 41.63 17.95
CA MET A 1 -23.13 40.55 16.94
C MET A 1 -22.25 40.95 15.78
N LEU A 2 -21.32 40.10 15.34
CA LEU A 2 -20.48 40.38 14.17
C LEU A 2 -21.38 40.46 12.92
N PRO A 3 -21.11 41.38 11.97
CA PRO A 3 -21.74 41.38 10.65
C PRO A 3 -21.56 40.01 9.98
N ALA A 4 -22.59 39.52 9.29
CA ALA A 4 -22.58 38.19 8.67
C ALA A 4 -21.39 38.00 7.69
N GLN A 5 -20.96 39.06 6.99
CA GLN A 5 -19.79 39.04 6.11
C GLN A 5 -18.46 38.86 6.85
N GLU A 6 -18.28 39.50 8.01
CA GLU A 6 -17.04 39.37 8.80
C GLU A 6 -16.94 37.99 9.42
N ALA A 7 -18.06 37.45 9.91
CA ALA A 7 -18.12 36.08 10.38
C ALA A 7 -17.74 35.10 9.25
N ALA A 8 -18.34 35.22 8.06
CA ALA A 8 -18.05 34.37 6.91
C ALA A 8 -16.57 34.42 6.49
N LYS A 9 -15.94 35.61 6.48
CA LYS A 9 -14.52 35.78 6.17
C LYS A 9 -13.62 35.06 7.18
N ILE A 10 -13.90 35.19 8.47
CA ILE A 10 -13.15 34.50 9.53
C ILE A 10 -13.31 32.99 9.42
N TYR A 11 -14.53 32.49 9.19
CA TYR A 11 -14.78 31.07 8.96
C TYR A 11 -14.00 30.55 7.76
N HIS A 12 -14.01 31.28 6.63
CA HIS A 12 -13.29 30.91 5.41
C HIS A 12 -11.76 30.84 5.63
N THR A 13 -11.17 31.83 6.28
CA THR A 13 -9.72 31.83 6.57
C THR A 13 -9.32 30.67 7.49
N ASN A 14 -10.08 30.43 8.56
CA ASN A 14 -9.83 29.30 9.46
C ASN A 14 -10.00 27.96 8.75
N TYR A 15 -11.01 27.85 7.89
CA TYR A 15 -11.28 26.65 7.10
C TYR A 15 -10.13 26.31 6.16
N VAL A 16 -9.64 27.29 5.39
CA VAL A 16 -8.51 27.10 4.45
C VAL A 16 -7.24 26.71 5.20
N ARG A 17 -6.94 27.36 6.34
CA ARG A 17 -5.77 27.02 7.16
C ARG A 17 -5.84 25.57 7.67
N ASN A 18 -7.00 25.15 8.18
CA ASN A 18 -7.20 23.80 8.69
C ASN A 18 -7.12 22.76 7.56
N ALA A 19 -7.70 23.06 6.39
CA ALA A 19 -7.62 22.17 5.22
C ALA A 19 -6.18 21.97 4.75
N ARG A 20 -5.37 23.05 4.70
CA ARG A 20 -3.94 22.96 4.36
C ARG A 20 -3.15 22.15 5.39
N ALA A 21 -3.41 22.35 6.69
CA ALA A 21 -2.76 21.58 7.75
C ALA A 21 -3.07 20.08 7.64
N VAL A 22 -4.34 19.72 7.40
CA VAL A 22 -4.75 18.32 7.18
C VAL A 22 -4.12 17.76 5.90
N GLY A 23 -4.01 18.57 4.83
CA GLY A 23 -3.32 18.19 3.60
C GLY A 23 -1.85 17.83 3.83
N VAL A 24 -1.11 18.66 4.58
CA VAL A 24 0.30 18.39 4.93
C VAL A 24 0.44 17.11 5.77
N LEU A 25 -0.43 16.92 6.78
CA LEU A 25 -0.44 15.69 7.58
C LEU A 25 -0.70 14.46 6.71
N TRP A 26 -1.67 14.54 5.80
CA TRP A 26 -1.97 13.48 4.85
C TRP A 26 -0.78 13.16 3.92
N THR A 27 -0.02 14.17 3.47
CA THR A 27 1.24 13.96 2.72
C THR A 27 2.26 13.18 3.53
N VAL A 28 2.51 13.59 4.78
CA VAL A 28 3.51 12.94 5.64
C VAL A 28 3.14 11.48 5.88
N PHE A 29 1.87 11.19 6.17
CA PHE A 29 1.39 9.83 6.31
C PHE A 29 1.48 9.03 5.01
N THR A 30 1.14 9.63 3.86
CA THR A 30 1.26 8.96 2.55
C THR A 30 2.72 8.61 2.22
N ILE A 31 3.68 9.48 2.54
CA ILE A 31 5.11 9.21 2.36
C ILE A 31 5.55 8.04 3.24
N THR A 32 5.18 8.07 4.52
CA THR A 32 5.50 7.00 5.47
C THR A 32 4.91 5.68 5.01
N PHE A 33 3.67 5.72 4.53
CA PHE A 33 2.96 4.57 4.00
C PHE A 33 3.61 3.99 2.74
N ALA A 34 4.13 4.82 1.84
CA ALA A 34 4.87 4.34 0.68
C ALA A 34 6.14 3.58 1.07
N VAL A 35 6.88 4.07 2.08
CA VAL A 35 8.06 3.35 2.59
C VAL A 35 7.64 1.99 3.14
N ILE A 36 6.56 1.92 3.92
CA ILE A 36 6.04 0.65 4.47
C ILE A 36 5.67 -0.32 3.35
N THR A 37 4.93 0.12 2.33
CA THR A 37 4.50 -0.75 1.21
C THR A 37 5.66 -1.23 0.35
N VAL A 38 6.69 -0.40 0.15
CA VAL A 38 7.95 -0.83 -0.49
C VAL A 38 8.67 -1.88 0.35
N VAL A 39 8.76 -1.68 1.66
CA VAL A 39 9.37 -2.65 2.60
C VAL A 39 8.60 -3.97 2.57
N VAL A 40 7.26 -3.93 2.65
CA VAL A 40 6.40 -5.12 2.58
C VAL A 40 6.59 -5.89 1.28
N PHE A 41 6.75 -5.19 0.15
CA PHE A 41 6.97 -5.81 -1.15
C PHE A 41 8.35 -6.49 -1.26
N ILE A 42 9.42 -5.84 -0.81
CA ILE A 42 10.80 -6.31 -0.99
C ILE A 42 11.19 -7.36 0.06
N GLN A 43 10.72 -7.22 1.30
CA GLN A 43 11.23 -8.01 2.41
C GLN A 43 10.67 -9.44 2.41
N PRO A 44 11.55 -10.46 2.52
CA PRO A 44 11.15 -11.85 2.39
C PRO A 44 10.61 -12.46 3.70
N TYR A 45 10.10 -11.63 4.61
CA TYR A 45 9.63 -12.03 5.94
C TYR A 45 8.11 -12.03 6.03
N TRP A 46 7.45 -12.72 5.10
CA TRP A 46 5.99 -12.91 5.12
C TRP A 46 5.61 -14.13 5.97
N ILE A 47 6.25 -15.26 5.71
CA ILE A 47 6.20 -16.46 6.55
C ILE A 47 7.62 -16.94 6.82
N GLY A 48 7.81 -17.70 7.89
CA GLY A 48 9.04 -18.46 8.00
C GLY A 48 9.07 -19.45 9.16
N ASP A 49 10.28 -19.83 9.51
CA ASP A 49 10.58 -20.86 10.48
C ASP A 49 10.08 -20.49 11.89
N SER A 50 9.95 -21.52 12.71
CA SER A 50 9.58 -21.43 14.11
C SER A 50 10.42 -22.39 14.94
N VAL A 51 10.20 -22.42 16.26
CA VAL A 51 10.86 -23.39 17.14
C VAL A 51 10.53 -24.85 16.77
N HIS A 52 9.44 -25.09 16.03
CA HIS A 52 8.98 -26.42 15.64
C HIS A 52 9.42 -26.86 14.23
N THR A 53 10.10 -26.00 13.48
CA THR A 53 10.57 -26.35 12.12
C THR A 53 11.94 -27.01 12.15
N PRO A 54 12.18 -28.02 11.31
CA PRO A 54 13.45 -28.76 11.28
C PRO A 54 14.61 -27.98 10.66
N GLN A 55 14.32 -26.90 9.92
CA GLN A 55 15.30 -26.05 9.26
C GLN A 55 14.85 -24.59 9.32
N ALA A 56 15.81 -23.67 9.44
CA ALA A 56 15.54 -22.23 9.42
C ALA A 56 15.23 -21.74 8.01
N GLY A 57 14.44 -20.68 7.88
CA GLY A 57 14.14 -20.11 6.58
C GLY A 57 12.95 -19.17 6.59
N TYR A 58 12.78 -18.45 5.49
CA TYR A 58 11.73 -17.46 5.35
C TYR A 58 11.33 -17.32 3.89
N PHE A 59 10.07 -16.98 3.67
CA PHE A 59 9.50 -16.76 2.36
C PHE A 59 8.87 -15.37 2.31
N GLY A 60 9.16 -14.65 1.23
CA GLY A 60 8.45 -13.46 0.80
C GLY A 60 7.47 -13.75 -0.32
N LEU A 61 7.15 -12.69 -1.07
CA LEU A 61 6.34 -12.76 -2.29
C LEU A 61 7.09 -13.43 -3.45
N PHE A 62 8.40 -13.19 -3.54
CA PHE A 62 9.20 -13.64 -4.69
C PHE A 62 10.59 -14.13 -4.33
N HIS A 63 11.12 -13.69 -3.20
CA HIS A 63 12.41 -14.14 -2.67
C HIS A 63 12.17 -15.02 -1.44
N TYR A 64 12.90 -16.12 -1.33
CA TYR A 64 12.83 -17.03 -0.20
C TYR A 64 14.22 -17.62 0.09
N CYS A 65 14.47 -17.95 1.35
CA CYS A 65 15.71 -18.60 1.77
C CYS A 65 15.38 -19.79 2.65
N ILE A 66 16.01 -20.93 2.35
CA ILE A 66 15.83 -22.17 3.11
C ILE A 66 17.20 -22.64 3.58
N GLY A 67 17.31 -22.93 4.87
CA GLY A 67 18.52 -23.43 5.51
C GLY A 67 18.80 -24.88 5.11
N ASN A 68 20.06 -25.19 4.81
CA ASN A 68 20.48 -26.55 4.58
C ASN A 68 20.54 -27.33 5.92
N ALA A 69 19.97 -28.53 5.95
CA ALA A 69 19.92 -29.35 7.17
C ALA A 69 21.30 -29.81 7.68
N LEU A 70 22.32 -29.86 6.80
CA LEU A 70 23.66 -30.32 7.15
C LEU A 70 24.64 -29.19 7.48
N THR A 71 24.61 -28.09 6.73
CA THR A 71 25.61 -27.00 6.85
C THR A 71 25.07 -25.76 7.57
N SER A 72 23.77 -25.72 7.88
CA SER A 72 23.07 -24.54 8.42
C SER A 72 23.17 -23.28 7.57
N GLU A 73 23.70 -23.37 6.34
CA GLU A 73 23.78 -22.25 5.41
C GLU A 73 22.42 -22.00 4.76
N LEU A 74 22.05 -20.73 4.65
CA LEU A 74 20.81 -20.29 4.00
C LEU A 74 21.01 -20.20 2.49
N VAL A 75 20.29 -21.03 1.73
CA VAL A 75 20.26 -20.94 0.27
C VAL A 75 19.09 -20.07 -0.15
N CYS A 76 19.40 -18.88 -0.65
CA CYS A 76 18.42 -17.91 -1.12
C CYS A 76 18.15 -18.07 -2.61
N LYS A 77 16.86 -18.08 -2.98
CA LYS A 77 16.38 -18.19 -4.36
C LYS A 77 15.21 -17.25 -4.57
N GLY A 78 14.95 -16.92 -5.83
CA GLY A 78 13.83 -16.07 -6.18
C GLY A 78 14.27 -14.68 -6.64
N SER A 79 13.65 -14.17 -7.70
CA SER A 79 13.80 -12.80 -8.15
C SER A 79 12.49 -12.29 -8.72
N ALA A 80 12.23 -10.99 -8.60
CA ALA A 80 11.05 -10.37 -9.19
C ALA A 80 11.03 -10.44 -10.72
N LEU A 81 12.20 -10.63 -11.36
CA LEU A 81 12.35 -10.71 -12.82
C LEU A 81 12.45 -12.15 -13.34
N ASP A 82 12.68 -13.13 -12.45
CA ASP A 82 12.75 -14.54 -12.81
C ASP A 82 11.54 -15.29 -12.24
N PHE A 83 10.43 -15.22 -12.96
CA PHE A 83 9.18 -15.90 -12.57
C PHE A 83 9.30 -17.43 -12.52
N GLY A 84 10.33 -18.03 -13.13
CA GLY A 84 10.56 -19.47 -13.05
C GLY A 84 11.02 -19.93 -11.66
N SER A 85 11.70 -19.04 -10.93
CA SER A 85 12.27 -19.32 -9.61
C SER A 85 11.26 -19.32 -8.45
N ILE A 86 10.06 -18.76 -8.66
CA ILE A 86 9.01 -18.59 -7.64
C ILE A 86 8.19 -19.88 -7.50
N PRO A 87 8.02 -20.42 -6.28
CA PRO A 87 7.60 -21.81 -6.07
C PRO A 87 6.12 -22.09 -6.38
N SER A 88 5.23 -21.09 -6.30
CA SER A 88 3.80 -21.26 -6.56
C SER A 88 3.28 -20.20 -7.51
N GLY A 89 2.30 -20.58 -8.35
CA GLY A 89 1.53 -19.63 -9.16
C GLY A 89 0.78 -18.60 -8.31
N ALA A 90 0.34 -18.98 -7.11
CA ALA A 90 -0.31 -18.07 -6.17
C ALA A 90 0.65 -16.97 -5.69
N PHE A 91 1.90 -17.30 -5.35
CA PHE A 91 2.89 -16.30 -4.97
C PHE A 91 3.23 -15.33 -6.10
N LYS A 92 3.28 -15.82 -7.35
CA LYS A 92 3.44 -14.95 -8.53
C LYS A 92 2.29 -13.94 -8.63
N THR A 93 1.05 -14.42 -8.55
CA THR A 93 -0.14 -13.57 -8.62
C THR A 93 -0.21 -12.58 -7.44
N ALA A 94 0.09 -13.04 -6.22
CA ALA A 94 0.18 -12.17 -5.05
C ALA A 94 1.24 -11.08 -5.22
N MET A 95 2.42 -11.43 -5.74
CA MET A 95 3.47 -10.45 -6.08
C MET A 95 2.95 -9.37 -7.04
N PHE A 96 2.23 -9.75 -8.11
CA PHE A 96 1.68 -8.76 -9.04
C PHE A 96 0.71 -7.79 -8.35
N PHE A 97 -0.26 -8.29 -7.59
CA PHE A 97 -1.22 -7.43 -6.91
C PHE A 97 -0.58 -6.54 -5.84
N VAL A 98 0.32 -7.07 -5.01
CA VAL A 98 1.04 -6.27 -4.01
C VAL A 98 1.99 -5.28 -4.68
N GLY A 99 2.61 -5.65 -5.80
CA GLY A 99 3.45 -4.77 -6.60
C GLY A 99 2.67 -3.59 -7.21
N ILE A 100 1.49 -3.86 -7.79
CA ILE A 100 0.58 -2.82 -8.28
C ILE A 100 0.16 -1.91 -7.13
N SER A 101 -0.19 -2.48 -5.97
CA SER A 101 -0.54 -1.72 -4.78
C SER A 101 0.58 -0.75 -4.37
N MET A 102 1.83 -1.23 -4.30
CA MET A 102 3.01 -0.41 -4.01
C MET A 102 3.21 0.70 -5.05
N LEU A 103 3.13 0.39 -6.34
CA LEU A 103 3.28 1.37 -7.42
C LEU A 103 2.20 2.46 -7.38
N LEU A 104 0.95 2.11 -7.04
CA LEU A 104 -0.14 3.07 -6.86
C LEU A 104 0.12 4.03 -5.69
N VAL A 105 0.70 3.55 -4.59
CA VAL A 105 1.06 4.41 -3.45
C VAL A 105 2.22 5.32 -3.81
N VAL A 106 3.28 4.78 -4.41
CA VAL A 106 4.44 5.57 -4.84
C VAL A 106 4.05 6.62 -5.87
N SER A 107 3.19 6.28 -6.83
CA SER A 107 2.68 7.25 -7.81
C SER A 107 1.79 8.31 -7.16
N SER A 108 1.05 8.00 -6.10
CA SER A 108 0.32 9.03 -5.33
C SER A 108 1.25 10.08 -4.71
N ILE A 109 2.49 9.71 -4.37
CA ILE A 109 3.53 10.68 -3.94
C ILE A 109 3.92 11.59 -5.11
N VAL A 110 4.14 11.02 -6.30
CA VAL A 110 4.52 11.80 -7.49
C VAL A 110 3.40 12.76 -7.90
N CYS A 111 2.13 12.36 -7.72
CA CYS A 111 0.98 13.23 -7.94
C CYS A 111 1.00 14.49 -7.06
N PHE A 112 1.71 14.50 -5.91
CA PHE A 112 1.87 15.73 -5.14
C PHE A 112 2.67 16.80 -5.89
N SER A 113 3.67 16.41 -6.69
CA SER A 113 4.41 17.36 -7.52
C SER A 113 3.51 18.05 -8.56
N LEU A 114 2.34 17.47 -8.86
CA LEU A 114 1.36 18.06 -9.78
C LEU A 114 0.45 19.10 -9.12
N PHE A 115 0.50 19.31 -7.79
CA PHE A 115 -0.24 20.40 -7.13
C PHE A 115 0.14 21.80 -7.66
N PHE A 116 1.32 21.94 -8.28
CA PHE A 116 1.75 23.20 -8.90
C PHE A 116 1.07 23.49 -10.25
N PHE A 117 0.60 22.46 -10.95
CA PHE A 117 0.07 22.57 -12.31
C PHE A 117 -1.42 22.27 -12.41
N CYS A 118 -1.97 21.49 -11.48
CA CYS A 118 -3.35 21.02 -11.51
C CYS A 118 -4.17 21.57 -10.33
N ASN A 119 -5.49 21.63 -10.50
CA ASN A 119 -6.40 21.97 -9.40
C ASN A 119 -6.21 20.99 -8.24
N ALA A 120 -5.92 21.52 -7.06
CA ALA A 120 -5.71 20.76 -5.84
C ALA A 120 -6.87 19.79 -5.52
N GLY A 121 -8.12 20.19 -5.81
CA GLY A 121 -9.30 19.33 -5.59
C GLY A 121 -9.26 18.06 -6.45
N SER A 122 -8.88 18.21 -7.72
CA SER A 122 -8.73 17.08 -8.65
C SER A 122 -7.58 16.17 -8.23
N VAL A 123 -6.43 16.73 -7.82
CA VAL A 123 -5.28 15.94 -7.36
C VAL A 123 -5.63 15.10 -6.14
N TYR A 124 -6.31 15.67 -5.14
CA TYR A 124 -6.76 14.92 -3.97
C TYR A 124 -7.70 13.77 -4.33
N LYS A 125 -8.67 13.98 -5.24
CA LYS A 125 -9.59 12.92 -5.69
C LYS A 125 -8.87 11.81 -6.44
N ILE A 126 -7.95 12.17 -7.34
CA ILE A 126 -7.15 11.18 -8.08
C ILE A 126 -6.34 10.33 -7.10
N CYS A 127 -5.64 10.96 -6.16
CA CYS A 127 -4.88 10.24 -5.14
C CYS A 127 -5.79 9.38 -4.25
N ALA A 128 -6.99 9.85 -3.91
CA ALA A 128 -7.96 9.10 -3.13
C ALA A 128 -8.37 7.79 -3.83
N TRP A 129 -8.65 7.86 -5.14
CA TRP A 129 -8.96 6.69 -5.96
C TRP A 129 -7.75 5.74 -6.10
N MET A 130 -6.55 6.29 -6.26
CA MET A 130 -5.32 5.48 -6.32
C MET A 130 -5.06 4.74 -5.01
N GLN A 131 -5.28 5.38 -3.86
CA GLN A 131 -5.17 4.75 -2.55
C GLN A 131 -6.26 3.68 -2.35
N LEU A 132 -7.49 3.94 -2.77
CA LEU A 132 -8.57 2.94 -2.73
C LEU A 132 -8.24 1.70 -3.59
N ALA A 133 -7.75 1.92 -4.81
CA ALA A 133 -7.31 0.85 -5.70
C ALA A 133 -6.13 0.08 -5.11
N SER A 134 -5.16 0.79 -4.52
CA SER A 134 -4.02 0.19 -3.82
C SER A 134 -4.46 -0.73 -2.67
N SER A 135 -5.40 -0.28 -1.83
CA SER A 135 -6.00 -1.08 -0.76
C SER A 135 -6.64 -2.36 -1.30
N THR A 136 -7.38 -2.25 -2.41
CA THR A 136 -8.06 -3.38 -3.04
C THR A 136 -7.05 -4.41 -3.55
N CYS A 137 -6.00 -3.96 -4.24
CA CYS A 137 -4.91 -4.82 -4.69
C CYS A 137 -4.17 -5.49 -3.52
N MET A 138 -3.91 -4.76 -2.43
CA MET A 138 -3.26 -5.33 -1.23
C MET A 138 -4.13 -6.42 -0.57
N VAL A 139 -5.46 -6.21 -0.46
CA VAL A 139 -6.41 -7.22 0.04
C VAL A 139 -6.33 -8.48 -0.81
N ILE A 140 -6.43 -8.34 -2.13
CA ILE A 140 -6.37 -9.47 -3.07
C ILE A 140 -5.03 -10.20 -2.92
N GLY A 141 -3.91 -9.48 -2.86
CA GLY A 141 -2.59 -10.06 -2.66
C GLY A 141 -2.46 -10.85 -1.36
N CYS A 142 -2.98 -10.32 -0.25
CA CYS A 142 -2.97 -10.99 1.04
C CYS A 142 -3.88 -12.23 1.06
N MET A 143 -5.02 -12.21 0.35
CA MET A 143 -5.90 -13.38 0.24
C MET A 143 -5.30 -14.47 -0.64
N ILE A 144 -4.61 -14.11 -1.73
CA ILE A 144 -3.98 -15.09 -2.64
C ILE A 144 -2.72 -15.70 -2.02
N TYR A 145 -1.98 -14.96 -1.18
CA TYR A 145 -0.71 -15.45 -0.64
C TYR A 145 -0.82 -16.80 0.10
N PRO A 146 -1.81 -17.03 0.99
CA PRO A 146 -2.05 -18.33 1.61
C PRO A 146 -2.33 -19.51 0.68
N ASP A 147 -2.79 -19.27 -0.55
CA ASP A 147 -2.98 -20.33 -1.54
C ASP A 147 -1.65 -20.92 -2.03
N GLY A 148 -0.53 -20.22 -1.84
CA GLY A 148 0.80 -20.70 -2.23
C GLY A 148 1.52 -21.56 -1.19
N TRP A 149 0.92 -21.74 -0.01
CA TRP A 149 1.51 -22.48 1.10
C TRP A 149 1.58 -24.00 0.85
N ASP A 150 0.83 -24.50 -0.12
CA ASP A 150 0.80 -25.90 -0.52
C ASP A 150 2.01 -26.32 -1.39
N SER A 151 2.87 -25.37 -1.77
CA SER A 151 4.07 -25.62 -2.57
C SER A 151 5.07 -26.54 -1.87
N GLU A 152 5.80 -27.34 -2.65
CA GLU A 152 6.77 -28.32 -2.12
C GLU A 152 7.85 -27.66 -1.27
N GLN A 153 8.28 -26.45 -1.65
CA GLN A 153 9.29 -25.68 -0.95
C GLN A 153 8.81 -25.26 0.45
N VAL A 154 7.55 -24.81 0.55
CA VAL A 154 6.94 -24.44 1.83
C VAL A 154 6.67 -25.71 2.67
N LYS A 155 6.11 -26.77 2.10
CA LYS A 155 5.90 -28.07 2.78
C LYS A 155 7.20 -28.69 3.28
N ARG A 156 8.31 -28.54 2.55
CA ARG A 156 9.63 -29.02 2.97
C ARG A 156 10.10 -28.34 4.26
N MET A 157 9.80 -27.04 4.42
CA MET A 157 10.20 -26.27 5.61
C MET A 157 9.18 -26.36 6.75
N CYS A 158 7.91 -26.18 6.42
CA CYS A 158 6.79 -26.06 7.36
C CYS A 158 6.16 -27.42 7.72
N GLY A 159 6.58 -28.51 7.07
CA GLY A 159 6.08 -29.85 7.28
C GLY A 159 4.96 -30.25 6.31
N GLN A 160 4.77 -31.56 6.14
CA GLN A 160 3.84 -32.16 5.18
C GLN A 160 2.35 -31.91 5.50
N ARG A 161 2.04 -31.48 6.73
CA ARG A 161 0.68 -31.07 7.13
C ARG A 161 0.31 -29.67 6.65
N THR A 162 1.23 -28.95 6.02
CA THR A 162 0.97 -27.62 5.48
C THR A 162 0.10 -27.76 4.23
N ASP A 163 -1.00 -27.02 4.18
CA ASP A 163 -1.89 -26.94 3.02
C ASP A 163 -2.34 -25.48 2.83
N LYS A 164 -3.16 -25.21 1.82
CA LYS A 164 -3.71 -23.87 1.56
C LYS A 164 -4.39 -23.33 2.82
N TYR A 165 -4.08 -22.09 3.18
CA TYR A 165 -4.56 -21.42 4.41
C TYR A 165 -4.23 -22.12 5.75
N THR A 166 -3.44 -23.19 5.74
CA THR A 166 -3.05 -23.94 6.94
C THR A 166 -1.53 -24.00 7.02
N LEU A 167 -0.98 -23.03 7.76
CA LEU A 167 0.44 -23.00 8.09
C LEU A 167 0.71 -24.13 9.10
N GLY A 168 1.56 -25.10 8.73
CA GLY A 168 1.93 -26.23 9.59
C GLY A 168 2.80 -25.78 10.77
N ASN A 169 4.08 -26.13 10.75
CA ASN A 169 5.02 -25.76 11.80
C ASN A 169 5.59 -24.34 11.62
N CYS A 170 5.29 -23.64 10.52
CA CYS A 170 5.78 -22.28 10.28
C CYS A 170 4.93 -21.23 10.97
N THR A 171 5.45 -20.00 11.05
CA THR A 171 4.73 -18.84 11.59
C THR A 171 4.68 -17.69 10.59
N VAL A 172 3.63 -16.88 10.73
CA VAL A 172 3.51 -15.60 10.03
C VAL A 172 4.53 -14.63 10.60
N ARG A 173 5.20 -13.88 9.72
CA ARG A 173 6.22 -12.90 10.08
C ARG A 173 5.71 -11.46 9.87
N TRP A 174 6.49 -10.50 10.33
CA TRP A 174 6.10 -9.10 10.45
C TRP A 174 5.70 -8.42 9.14
N ALA A 175 6.25 -8.82 7.98
CA ALA A 175 5.92 -8.16 6.71
C ALA A 175 4.46 -8.43 6.30
N TYR A 176 3.95 -9.62 6.58
CA TYR A 176 2.55 -9.96 6.33
C TYR A 176 1.60 -9.19 7.26
N ILE A 177 2.00 -8.99 8.53
CA ILE A 177 1.24 -8.19 9.49
C ILE A 177 1.18 -6.72 9.03
N LEU A 178 2.32 -6.17 8.58
CA LEU A 178 2.37 -4.83 8.00
C LEU A 178 1.51 -4.72 6.73
N ALA A 179 1.46 -5.75 5.89
CA ALA A 179 0.57 -5.79 4.73
C ALA A 179 -0.91 -5.65 5.14
N ILE A 180 -1.34 -6.34 6.20
CA ILE A 180 -2.72 -6.24 6.72
C ILE A 180 -2.99 -4.85 7.31
N ILE A 181 -2.08 -4.33 8.13
CA ILE A 181 -2.20 -2.96 8.68
C ILE A 181 -2.26 -1.92 7.55
N SER A 182 -1.50 -2.17 6.46
CA SER A 182 -1.44 -1.26 5.33
C SER A 182 -2.78 -1.07 4.61
N ILE A 183 -3.64 -2.09 4.63
CA ILE A 183 -4.99 -2.01 4.07
C ILE A 183 -5.82 -0.98 4.84
N MET A 184 -5.80 -1.03 6.17
CA MET A 184 -6.55 -0.10 7.01
C MET A 184 -6.04 1.34 6.85
N ASP A 185 -4.72 1.51 6.84
CA ASP A 185 -4.10 2.82 6.66
C ASP A 185 -4.46 3.43 5.29
N SER A 186 -4.39 2.62 4.23
CA SER A 186 -4.75 3.04 2.87
C SER A 186 -6.21 3.51 2.76
N LEU A 187 -7.15 2.79 3.42
CA LEU A 187 -8.55 3.19 3.46
C LEU A 187 -8.76 4.52 4.19
N ILE A 188 -8.09 4.72 5.33
CA ILE A 188 -8.17 5.97 6.10
C ILE A 188 -7.60 7.13 5.27
N LEU A 189 -6.44 6.95 4.64
CA LEU A 189 -5.83 7.95 3.77
C LEU A 189 -6.72 8.29 2.59
N SER A 190 -7.36 7.30 1.97
CA SER A 190 -8.32 7.53 0.87
C SER A 190 -9.52 8.36 1.32
N MET A 191 -10.10 8.05 2.49
CA MET A 191 -11.21 8.82 3.05
C MET A 191 -10.81 10.27 3.36
N VAL A 192 -9.63 10.48 3.94
CA VAL A 192 -9.09 11.82 4.21
C VAL A 192 -8.91 12.58 2.90
N ALA A 193 -8.34 11.95 1.87
CA ALA A 193 -8.15 12.56 0.55
C ALA A 193 -9.47 12.93 -0.13
N PHE A 194 -10.49 12.07 -0.11
CA PHE A 194 -11.83 12.41 -0.59
C PHE A 194 -12.45 13.58 0.18
N SER A 195 -12.29 13.58 1.50
CA SER A 195 -12.76 14.69 2.34
C SER A 195 -12.06 16.00 1.98
N LEU A 196 -10.76 15.99 1.71
CA LEU A 196 -10.00 17.18 1.30
C LEU A 196 -10.38 17.65 -0.10
N GLY A 197 -10.53 16.72 -1.05
CA GLY A 197 -10.95 17.03 -2.41
C GLY A 197 -12.35 17.66 -2.45
N SER A 198 -13.31 17.06 -1.75
CA SER A 198 -14.68 17.59 -1.67
C SER A 198 -14.76 18.93 -0.93
N ARG A 199 -13.88 19.19 0.04
CA ARG A 199 -13.76 20.50 0.70
C ARG A 199 -13.16 21.55 -0.24
N GLN A 200 -12.20 21.17 -1.07
CA GLN A 200 -11.57 22.07 -2.03
C GLN A 200 -12.53 22.48 -3.15
N ASP A 201 -13.42 21.59 -3.59
CA ASP A 201 -14.47 21.93 -4.55
C ASP A 201 -15.40 23.03 -4.01
N LYS A 202 -15.75 22.97 -2.72
CA LYS A 202 -16.62 23.97 -2.07
C LYS A 202 -15.93 25.33 -1.87
N LEU A 203 -14.60 25.37 -1.94
CA LEU A 203 -13.81 26.58 -1.76
C LEU A 203 -13.51 27.30 -3.07
N LEU A 204 -13.60 26.62 -4.21
CA LEU A 204 -13.47 27.23 -5.52
C LEU A 204 -14.84 27.83 -5.87
N PRO A 205 -15.01 29.16 -5.90
CA PRO A 205 -16.22 29.76 -6.43
C PRO A 205 -16.39 29.33 -7.90
N GLU A 206 -17.63 29.21 -8.38
CA GLU A 206 -17.93 28.89 -9.78
C GLU A 206 -17.26 29.86 -10.78
N ASP A 207 -16.79 31.01 -10.32
CA ASP A 207 -16.09 32.06 -11.09
C ASP A 207 -14.63 31.73 -11.46
N PHE A 208 -14.06 30.59 -11.01
CA PHE A 208 -12.75 30.11 -11.47
C PHE A 208 -12.85 29.15 -12.67
N GLN A 209 -13.91 29.24 -13.48
CA GLN A 209 -13.80 28.84 -14.88
C GLN A 209 -12.81 29.80 -15.54
N VAL A 210 -11.71 29.27 -16.05
CA VAL A 210 -10.74 30.00 -16.85
C VAL A 210 -11.51 30.72 -17.96
N GLU A 211 -11.69 32.03 -17.86
CA GLU A 211 -12.01 32.89 -19.02
C GLU A 211 -10.90 32.67 -20.04
N GLY A 212 -11.16 31.75 -20.97
CA GLY A 212 -10.16 31.20 -21.87
C GLY A 212 -10.81 30.52 -23.06
N LYS A 213 -11.85 31.16 -23.61
CA LYS A 213 -12.23 31.15 -25.03
C LYS A 213 -13.55 31.91 -25.17
N ASP A 214 -13.44 33.20 -25.45
CA ASP A 214 -14.17 33.82 -26.54
C ASP A 214 -13.55 35.19 -26.84
N ASN A 215 -13.37 35.46 -28.14
CA ASN A 215 -12.99 36.73 -28.78
C ASN A 215 -11.49 36.93 -29.13
N ALA A 216 -11.08 36.29 -30.23
CA ALA A 216 -10.42 36.97 -31.36
C ALA A 216 -10.65 36.15 -32.64
#